data_AF-A0A924QK12-F1
#
_entry.id   AF-A0A924QK12-F1
#
_cell.length_a   1.000
_cell.length_b   1.000
_cell.length_c   1.000
_cell.angle_alpha   90.00
_cell.angle_beta   90.00
_cell.angle_gamma   90.00
#
_symmetry.space_group_name_H-M   'P 1'
#
loop_
_entity.id
_entity.type
_entity.pdbx_description
1 polymer ?
#
loop_
_entity_poly.entity_id
_entity_poly.type
_entity_poly.pdbx_seq_one_letter_code
_entity_poly.pdbx_strand_id
1 'polypeptide(L)'
;MSDLAPVRLSAGHLSFVPQADLTSGEAYEAFIARTACVPTRDNLHDLFNGLVWLKFPQLKRRLNELQAQQLQQDGVVATRGPVRDALTLFDENAAVLQAPAALVDALRARDWQALFVTHRAAWADTALTLFGHALMEKLTRPRKAMTAHVWVVPQHVDLQTHLTDVLTPQLLASKPHLPLPVLGVPGWWAANEAAGYYADIQVFRPLHPTR
;
A
#
# COMPACT_ATOMS: atom_id res chain seq x y z
N MET A 1 27.10 -6.69 8.52
CA MET A 1 26.40 -6.05 7.39
C MET A 1 25.81 -7.17 6.57
N SER A 2 24.51 -7.43 6.67
CA SER A 2 23.88 -8.45 5.82
C SER A 2 23.91 -7.94 4.39
N ASP A 3 24.63 -8.63 3.51
CA ASP A 3 24.62 -8.35 2.09
C ASP A 3 23.18 -8.50 1.60
N LEU A 4 22.54 -7.39 1.23
CA LEU A 4 21.19 -7.43 0.67
C LEU A 4 21.34 -8.10 -0.70
N ALA A 5 20.84 -9.34 -0.81
CA ALA A 5 20.85 -10.05 -2.07
C ALA A 5 20.22 -9.15 -3.16
N PRO A 6 20.86 -9.02 -4.34
CA PRO A 6 20.38 -8.13 -5.38
C PRO A 6 18.97 -8.51 -5.82
N VAL A 7 18.07 -7.52 -5.84
CA VAL A 7 16.70 -7.69 -6.31
C VAL A 7 16.75 -8.04 -7.80
N ARG A 8 16.08 -9.11 -8.21
CA ARG A 8 16.02 -9.55 -9.62
C ARG A 8 14.61 -9.42 -10.17
N LEU A 9 14.47 -8.96 -11.40
CA LEU A 9 13.27 -9.05 -12.21
C LEU A 9 13.56 -10.00 -13.39
N SER A 10 12.53 -10.32 -14.18
CA SER A 10 12.69 -11.15 -15.39
C SER A 10 13.71 -10.58 -16.38
N ALA A 11 13.85 -9.27 -16.46
CA ALA A 11 14.78 -8.57 -17.35
C ALA A 11 16.22 -8.44 -16.81
N GLY A 12 16.48 -8.73 -15.53
CA GLY A 12 17.81 -8.58 -14.95
C GLY A 12 17.83 -8.15 -13.48
N HIS A 13 18.94 -7.57 -13.04
CA HIS A 13 19.09 -7.03 -11.69
C HIS A 13 18.42 -5.65 -11.63
N LEU A 14 17.69 -5.40 -10.54
CA LEU A 14 17.07 -4.10 -10.31
C LEU A 14 18.14 -3.02 -10.23
N SER A 15 17.98 -1.98 -11.03
CA SER A 15 18.84 -0.79 -10.99
C SER A 15 17.97 0.47 -10.93
N PHE A 16 18.44 1.50 -10.24
CA PHE A 16 17.80 2.82 -10.27
C PHE A 16 18.49 3.67 -11.32
N VAL A 17 17.72 4.27 -12.22
CA VAL A 17 18.24 5.08 -13.34
C VAL A 17 17.62 6.48 -13.31
N PRO A 18 18.28 7.50 -13.89
CA PRO A 18 17.67 8.82 -14.04
C PRO A 18 16.32 8.76 -14.76
N GLN A 19 15.39 9.62 -14.36
CA GLN A 19 14.08 9.75 -15.02
C GLN A 19 14.18 10.00 -16.54
N ALA A 20 15.27 10.62 -17.01
CA ALA A 20 15.51 10.90 -18.43
C ALA A 20 15.71 9.63 -19.29
N ASP A 21 16.04 8.49 -18.66
CA ASP A 21 16.25 7.22 -19.37
C ASP A 21 14.91 6.52 -19.70
N LEU A 22 13.80 6.96 -19.07
CA LEU A 22 12.46 6.48 -19.42
C LEU A 22 12.16 6.83 -20.88
N THR A 23 11.88 5.81 -21.68
CA THR A 23 11.59 5.99 -23.11
C THR A 23 10.33 6.83 -23.30
N SER A 24 10.43 7.89 -24.10
CA SER A 24 9.31 8.81 -24.35
C SER A 24 8.09 8.06 -24.88
N GLY A 25 6.94 8.22 -24.22
CA GLY A 25 5.68 7.57 -24.57
C GLY A 25 5.52 6.14 -24.01
N GLU A 26 6.54 5.57 -23.37
CA GLU A 26 6.41 4.30 -22.66
C GLU A 26 5.83 4.50 -21.26
N ALA A 27 4.96 3.58 -20.84
CA ALA A 27 4.45 3.57 -19.46
C ALA A 27 5.56 3.17 -18.48
N TYR A 28 5.62 3.86 -17.33
CA TYR A 28 6.62 3.64 -16.28
C TYR A 28 6.77 2.16 -15.88
N GLU A 29 5.67 1.46 -15.61
CA GLU A 29 5.69 0.05 -15.22
C GLU A 29 6.15 -0.88 -16.36
N ALA A 30 5.83 -0.55 -17.62
CA ALA A 30 6.29 -1.31 -18.77
C ALA A 30 7.81 -1.17 -18.96
N PHE A 31 8.35 0.03 -18.76
CA PHE A 31 9.80 0.27 -18.80
C PHE A 31 10.52 -0.57 -17.75
N ILE A 32 10.04 -0.58 -16.50
CA ILE A 32 10.62 -1.40 -15.41
C ILE A 32 10.58 -2.89 -15.77
N ALA A 33 9.43 -3.39 -16.23
CA ALA A 33 9.28 -4.80 -16.58
C ALA A 33 10.25 -5.24 -17.69
N ARG A 34 10.46 -4.35 -18.68
CA ARG A 34 11.33 -4.60 -19.85
C ARG A 34 12.82 -4.48 -19.54
N THR A 35 13.21 -3.62 -18.60
CA THR A 35 14.63 -3.24 -18.40
C THR A 35 15.20 -3.61 -17.04
N ALA A 36 14.35 -3.95 -16.07
CA ALA A 36 14.69 -4.00 -14.64
C ALA A 36 15.23 -2.68 -14.07
N CYS A 37 15.03 -1.56 -14.78
CA CYS A 37 15.46 -0.24 -14.35
C CYS A 37 14.26 0.57 -13.81
N VAL A 38 14.42 1.20 -12.65
CA VAL A 38 13.42 2.08 -12.03
C VAL A 38 13.81 3.54 -12.30
N PRO A 39 13.09 4.25 -13.19
CA PRO A 39 13.29 5.68 -13.40
C PRO A 39 13.04 6.44 -12.09
N THR A 40 14.00 7.26 -11.70
CA THR A 40 14.04 7.91 -10.38
C THR A 40 14.38 9.39 -10.53
N ARG A 41 13.65 10.24 -9.81
CA ARG A 41 13.86 11.68 -9.65
C ARG A 41 14.34 11.97 -8.22
N ASP A 42 14.87 13.17 -8.01
CA ASP A 42 15.25 13.64 -6.69
C ASP A 42 14.04 14.21 -5.93
N ASN A 43 13.22 13.33 -5.37
CA ASN A 43 12.10 13.69 -4.50
C ASN A 43 11.77 12.58 -3.48
N LEU A 44 10.95 12.90 -2.48
CA LEU A 44 10.56 11.95 -1.42
C LEU A 44 9.73 10.78 -1.96
N HIS A 45 8.90 11.03 -2.96
CA HIS A 45 8.07 10.02 -3.58
C HIS A 45 8.88 8.85 -4.14
N ASP A 46 9.88 9.17 -4.97
CA ASP A 46 10.74 8.20 -5.63
C ASP A 46 11.74 7.57 -4.64
N LEU A 47 12.17 8.33 -3.61
CA LEU A 47 12.93 7.78 -2.48
C LEU A 47 12.14 6.67 -1.77
N PHE A 48 10.88 6.93 -1.40
CA PHE A 48 10.03 5.92 -0.75
C PHE A 48 9.73 4.75 -1.68
N ASN A 49 9.47 4.99 -2.97
CA ASN A 49 9.31 3.91 -3.94
C ASN A 49 10.56 3.02 -4.03
N GLY A 50 11.76 3.62 -4.03
CA GLY A 50 13.03 2.89 -4.01
C GLY A 50 13.21 2.05 -2.74
N LEU A 51 12.90 2.61 -1.56
CA LEU A 51 12.93 1.87 -0.31
C LEU A 51 11.93 0.70 -0.29
N VAL A 52 10.75 0.87 -0.89
CA VAL A 52 9.74 -0.20 -1.01
C VAL A 52 10.23 -1.30 -1.97
N TRP A 53 10.89 -0.96 -3.08
CA TRP A 53 11.54 -1.95 -3.95
C TRP A 53 12.60 -2.78 -3.23
N LEU A 54 13.43 -2.14 -2.39
CA LEU A 54 14.49 -2.82 -1.64
C LEU A 54 13.96 -3.64 -0.47
N LYS A 55 12.94 -3.14 0.23
CA LYS A 55 12.35 -3.82 1.40
C LYS A 55 11.38 -4.93 1.00
N PHE A 56 10.63 -4.74 -0.09
CA PHE A 56 9.61 -5.67 -0.56
C PHE A 56 9.82 -6.07 -2.03
N PRO A 57 10.96 -6.70 -2.37
CA PRO A 57 11.32 -6.99 -3.76
C PRO A 57 10.39 -7.96 -4.49
N GLN A 58 9.96 -9.05 -3.84
CA GLN A 58 9.09 -10.04 -4.48
C GLN A 58 7.68 -9.47 -4.74
N LEU A 59 7.17 -8.72 -3.76
CA LEU A 59 5.85 -8.09 -3.87
C LEU A 59 5.85 -6.96 -4.92
N LYS A 60 6.85 -6.07 -4.94
CA LYS A 60 6.96 -5.04 -5.99
C LYS A 60 7.11 -5.65 -7.38
N ARG A 61 7.90 -6.72 -7.51
CA ARG A 61 7.99 -7.49 -8.76
C ARG A 61 6.62 -8.02 -9.19
N ARG A 62 5.88 -8.65 -8.27
CA ARG A 62 4.54 -9.18 -8.56
C ARG A 62 3.58 -8.08 -9.02
N LEU A 63 3.59 -6.92 -8.38
CA LEU A 63 2.77 -5.77 -8.79
C LEU A 63 3.16 -5.26 -10.19
N ASN A 64 4.47 -5.15 -10.47
CA ASN A 64 4.98 -4.74 -11.77
C ASN A 64 4.63 -5.73 -12.90
N GLU A 65 4.74 -7.03 -12.64
CA GLU A 65 4.33 -8.10 -13.58
C GLU A 65 2.84 -7.99 -13.91
N LEU A 66 1.99 -7.80 -12.90
CA LEU A 66 0.55 -7.64 -13.09
C LEU A 66 0.23 -6.34 -13.86
N GLN A 67 0.91 -5.23 -13.58
CA GLN A 67 0.76 -3.98 -14.35
C GLN A 67 1.16 -4.19 -15.82
N ALA A 68 2.31 -4.81 -16.07
CA ALA A 68 2.81 -5.07 -17.43
C ALA A 68 1.86 -5.97 -18.23
N GLN A 69 1.30 -7.02 -17.60
CA GLN A 69 0.29 -7.89 -18.22
C GLN A 69 -0.97 -7.12 -18.60
N GLN A 70 -1.48 -6.24 -17.73
CA GLN A 70 -2.65 -5.42 -18.04
C GLN A 70 -2.37 -4.41 -19.16
N LEU A 71 -1.18 -3.80 -19.18
CA LEU A 71 -0.77 -2.90 -20.27
C LEU A 71 -0.67 -3.59 -21.64
N GLN A 72 -0.25 -4.86 -21.67
CA GLN A 72 -0.24 -5.66 -22.89
C GLN A 72 -1.64 -6.03 -23.39
N GLN A 73 -2.57 -6.30 -22.47
CA GLN A 73 -3.95 -6.69 -22.79
C GLN A 73 -4.80 -5.51 -23.26
N ASP A 74 -4.73 -4.38 -22.56
CA ASP A 74 -5.57 -3.21 -22.84
C ASP A 74 -4.99 -2.33 -23.95
N GLY A 75 -3.71 -2.51 -24.33
CA GLY A 75 -2.94 -1.50 -25.03
C GLY A 75 -2.75 -0.23 -24.18
N VAL A 76 -2.14 0.81 -24.75
CA VAL A 76 -2.07 2.13 -24.11
C VAL A 76 -3.41 2.86 -24.29
N VAL A 77 -4.51 2.26 -23.84
CA VAL A 77 -5.84 2.92 -23.83
C VAL A 77 -5.91 3.89 -22.66
N ALA A 78 -6.55 5.04 -22.89
CA ALA A 78 -6.57 6.19 -21.97
C ALA A 78 -7.25 5.89 -20.62
N THR A 79 -8.18 4.95 -20.57
CA THR A 79 -8.94 4.59 -19.36
C THR A 79 -8.35 3.36 -18.70
N ARG A 80 -7.86 3.51 -17.46
CA ARG A 80 -7.37 2.39 -16.64
C ARG A 80 -8.54 1.48 -16.27
N GLY A 81 -8.36 0.16 -16.44
CA GLY A 81 -9.28 -0.84 -15.93
C GLY A 81 -9.21 -1.00 -14.40
N PRO A 82 -10.20 -1.67 -13.79
CA PRO A 82 -10.29 -1.81 -12.33
C PRO A 82 -9.07 -2.47 -11.68
N VAL A 83 -8.39 -3.37 -12.40
CA VAL A 83 -7.15 -4.03 -11.95
C VAL A 83 -5.99 -3.03 -11.88
N ARG A 84 -5.78 -2.24 -12.96
CA ARG A 84 -4.73 -1.21 -13.01
C ARG A 84 -4.96 -0.11 -11.96
N ASP A 85 -6.21 0.25 -11.72
CA ASP A 85 -6.57 1.16 -10.63
C ASP A 85 -6.20 0.58 -9.27
N ALA A 86 -6.56 -0.69 -9.00
CA ALA A 86 -6.23 -1.35 -7.75
C ALA A 86 -4.71 -1.53 -7.55
N LEU A 87 -3.96 -1.87 -8.61
CA LEU A 87 -2.50 -1.97 -8.57
C LEU A 87 -1.86 -0.61 -8.25
N THR A 88 -2.31 0.45 -8.94
CA THR A 88 -1.85 1.82 -8.65
C THR A 88 -2.16 2.18 -7.20
N LEU A 89 -3.39 1.92 -6.76
CA LEU A 89 -3.81 2.24 -5.39
C LEU A 89 -3.02 1.48 -4.32
N PHE A 90 -2.70 0.21 -4.61
CA PHE A 90 -1.85 -0.60 -3.76
C PHE A 90 -0.47 0.06 -3.64
N ASP A 91 0.17 0.35 -4.77
CA ASP A 91 1.54 0.85 -4.80
C ASP A 91 1.68 2.24 -4.18
N GLU A 92 0.65 3.07 -4.32
CA GLU A 92 0.66 4.47 -3.88
C GLU A 92 0.21 4.66 -2.43
N ASN A 93 -0.80 3.89 -1.98
CA ASN A 93 -1.54 4.21 -0.77
C ASN A 93 -1.84 3.01 0.14
N ALA A 94 -1.24 1.85 -0.10
CA ALA A 94 -1.48 0.68 0.75
C ALA A 94 -0.78 0.75 2.10
N ALA A 95 -1.39 0.06 3.06
CA ALA A 95 -0.70 -0.47 4.22
C ALA A 95 -1.12 -1.93 4.42
N VAL A 96 -0.27 -2.72 5.05
CA VAL A 96 -0.54 -4.13 5.34
C VAL A 96 -0.75 -4.28 6.84
N LEU A 97 -1.89 -4.85 7.23
CA LEU A 97 -2.29 -5.03 8.62
C LEU A 97 -2.25 -6.51 8.99
N GLN A 98 -1.44 -6.85 9.99
CA GLN A 98 -1.46 -8.13 10.70
C GLN A 98 -1.88 -7.83 12.14
N ALA A 99 -3.12 -8.18 12.50
CA ALA A 99 -3.73 -7.79 13.77
C ALA A 99 -4.63 -8.91 14.32
N PRO A 100 -4.91 -8.90 15.64
CA PRO A 100 -5.93 -9.75 16.24
C PRO A 100 -7.30 -9.60 15.56
N ALA A 101 -8.09 -10.68 15.55
CA ALA A 101 -9.40 -10.71 14.88
C ALA A 101 -10.32 -9.55 15.29
N ALA A 102 -10.35 -9.20 16.59
CA ALA A 102 -11.17 -8.09 17.09
C ALA A 102 -10.88 -6.74 16.43
N LEU A 103 -9.60 -6.43 16.14
CA LEU A 103 -9.23 -5.20 15.42
C LEU A 103 -9.61 -5.29 13.94
N VAL A 104 -9.40 -6.44 13.31
CA VAL A 104 -9.78 -6.65 11.91
C VAL A 104 -11.30 -6.52 11.74
N ASP A 105 -12.09 -7.08 12.65
CA ASP A 105 -13.55 -7.04 12.60
C ASP A 105 -14.06 -5.62 12.87
N ALA A 106 -13.49 -4.89 13.84
CA ALA A 106 -13.80 -3.48 14.06
C ALA A 106 -13.46 -2.62 12.82
N LEU A 107 -12.34 -2.88 12.15
CA LEU A 107 -11.96 -2.18 10.91
C LEU A 107 -12.93 -2.47 9.77
N ARG A 108 -13.33 -3.74 9.58
CA ARG A 108 -14.35 -4.14 8.59
C ARG A 108 -15.67 -3.46 8.84
N ALA A 109 -16.11 -3.39 10.10
CA ALA A 109 -17.34 -2.73 10.51
C ALA A 109 -17.26 -1.20 10.47
N ARG A 110 -16.05 -0.62 10.33
CA ARG A 110 -15.76 0.80 10.55
C ARG A 110 -16.25 1.28 11.93
N ASP A 111 -16.14 0.40 12.93
CA ASP A 111 -16.36 0.75 14.32
C ASP A 111 -15.07 1.38 14.87
N TRP A 112 -14.92 2.68 14.64
CA TRP A 112 -13.74 3.44 15.03
C TRP A 112 -13.55 3.50 16.55
N GLN A 113 -14.64 3.46 17.31
CA GLN A 113 -14.58 3.45 18.76
C GLN A 113 -14.04 2.11 19.26
N ALA A 114 -14.55 0.99 18.73
CA ALA A 114 -13.99 -0.31 19.05
C ALA A 114 -12.54 -0.42 18.61
N LEU A 115 -12.23 0.01 17.37
CA LEU A 115 -10.92 -0.11 16.76
C LEU A 115 -9.83 0.67 17.52
N PHE A 116 -10.07 1.94 17.86
CA PHE A 116 -9.02 2.82 18.37
C PHE A 116 -9.10 3.12 19.88
N VAL A 117 -10.26 2.88 20.51
CA VAL A 117 -10.50 3.18 21.92
C VAL A 117 -10.69 1.89 22.72
N THR A 118 -11.73 1.10 22.44
CA THR A 118 -12.04 -0.12 23.21
C THR A 118 -10.91 -1.14 23.14
N HIS A 119 -10.38 -1.39 21.94
CA HIS A 119 -9.30 -2.35 21.69
C HIS A 119 -7.93 -1.67 21.58
N ARG A 120 -7.76 -0.46 22.14
CA ARG A 120 -6.50 0.31 22.03
C ARG A 120 -5.27 -0.50 22.44
N ALA A 121 -5.35 -1.28 23.51
CA ALA A 121 -4.24 -2.10 24.00
C ALA A 121 -3.80 -3.19 23.00
N ALA A 122 -4.73 -3.74 22.21
CA ALA A 122 -4.45 -4.78 21.22
C ALA A 122 -3.59 -4.29 20.04
N TRP A 123 -3.43 -2.97 19.88
CA TRP A 123 -2.49 -2.41 18.90
C TRP A 123 -1.02 -2.69 19.25
N ALA A 124 -0.71 -3.04 20.50
CA ALA A 124 0.63 -3.51 20.87
C ALA A 124 1.01 -4.83 20.16
N ASP A 125 0.01 -5.67 19.85
CA ASP A 125 0.17 -6.95 19.14
C ASP A 125 -0.12 -6.83 17.64
N THR A 126 -0.13 -5.62 17.10
CA THR A 126 -0.50 -5.32 15.71
C THR A 126 0.70 -4.81 14.92
N ALA A 127 0.91 -5.37 13.73
CA ALA A 127 1.85 -4.83 12.76
C ALA A 127 1.09 -4.11 11.64
N LEU A 128 1.27 -2.79 11.56
CA LEU A 128 0.83 -1.97 10.43
C LEU A 128 2.04 -1.56 9.59
N THR A 129 2.27 -2.29 8.51
CA THR A 129 3.40 -2.06 7.62
C THR A 129 2.98 -1.13 6.48
N LEU A 130 3.58 0.07 6.41
CA LEU A 130 3.36 0.97 5.28
C LEU A 130 4.02 0.38 4.01
N PHE A 131 3.29 0.44 2.90
CA PHE A 131 3.77 0.02 1.58
C PHE A 131 3.62 1.15 0.55
N GLY A 132 2.49 1.85 0.58
CA GLY A 132 2.18 2.95 -0.32
C GLY A 132 3.18 4.09 -0.23
N HIS A 133 3.95 4.33 -1.28
CA HIS A 133 5.05 5.30 -1.24
C HIS A 133 4.54 6.76 -1.21
N ALA A 134 3.44 7.09 -1.91
CA ALA A 134 2.80 8.40 -1.75
C ALA A 134 2.11 8.57 -0.40
N LEU A 135 1.63 7.51 0.25
CA LEU A 135 1.15 7.59 1.63
C LEU A 135 2.29 7.98 2.57
N MET A 136 3.46 7.36 2.43
CA MET A 136 4.65 7.71 3.22
C MET A 136 5.09 9.17 2.98
N GLU A 137 5.10 9.62 1.72
CA GLU A 137 5.38 11.02 1.38
C GLU A 137 4.40 11.97 2.07
N LYS A 138 3.10 11.72 1.98
CA LYS A 138 2.07 12.55 2.64
C LYS A 138 2.23 12.56 4.16
N LEU A 139 2.70 11.48 4.77
CA LEU A 139 2.91 11.39 6.21
C LEU A 139 4.05 12.29 6.72
N THR A 140 4.90 12.81 5.83
CA THR A 140 5.88 13.85 6.22
C THR A 140 5.23 15.19 6.56
N ARG A 141 3.98 15.42 6.10
CA ARG A 141 3.14 16.58 6.43
C ARG A 141 1.72 16.11 6.73
N PRO A 142 1.52 15.46 7.90
CA PRO A 142 0.31 14.70 8.18
C PRO A 142 -0.92 15.61 8.29
N ARG A 143 -2.06 15.14 7.74
CA ARG A 143 -3.38 15.76 7.93
C ARG A 143 -4.35 14.75 8.53
N LYS A 144 -5.26 15.21 9.41
CA LYS A 144 -6.20 14.34 10.17
C LYS A 144 -6.93 13.31 9.30
N ALA A 145 -7.42 13.73 8.14
CA ALA A 145 -8.21 12.91 7.22
C ALA A 145 -7.40 12.02 6.26
N MET A 146 -6.14 11.68 6.58
CA MET A 146 -5.37 10.74 5.78
C MET A 146 -5.89 9.32 6.00
N THR A 147 -6.13 8.60 4.90
CA THR A 147 -6.68 7.25 4.92
C THR A 147 -5.81 6.33 4.06
N ALA A 148 -5.37 5.21 4.64
CA ALA A 148 -4.70 4.14 3.91
C ALA A 148 -5.72 3.14 3.34
N HIS A 149 -5.31 2.44 2.28
CA HIS A 149 -6.03 1.26 1.77
C HIS A 149 -5.37 0.01 2.36
N VAL A 150 -5.95 -0.51 3.43
CA VAL A 150 -5.37 -1.57 4.23
C VAL A 150 -5.67 -2.94 3.65
N TRP A 151 -4.62 -3.73 3.46
CA TRP A 151 -4.68 -5.14 3.12
C TRP A 151 -4.46 -5.97 4.38
N VAL A 152 -5.45 -6.80 4.73
CA VAL A 152 -5.37 -7.65 5.92
C VAL A 152 -4.63 -8.93 5.55
N VAL A 153 -3.58 -9.23 6.30
CA VAL A 153 -2.77 -10.45 6.17
C VAL A 153 -2.84 -11.20 7.52
N PRO A 154 -2.90 -12.53 7.53
CA PRO A 154 -2.87 -13.30 8.77
C PRO A 154 -1.68 -12.92 9.67
N GLN A 155 -1.84 -13.00 10.99
CA GLN A 155 -0.70 -12.85 11.89
C GLN A 155 0.27 -14.03 11.72
N HIS A 156 1.55 -13.77 12.02
CA HIS A 156 2.63 -14.78 12.03
C HIS A 156 2.98 -15.42 10.68
N VAL A 157 2.46 -14.90 9.56
CA VAL A 157 2.94 -15.26 8.22
C VAL A 157 3.86 -14.17 7.67
N ASP A 158 4.77 -14.53 6.77
CA ASP A 158 5.54 -13.55 6.02
C ASP A 158 4.61 -12.78 5.07
N LEU A 159 4.53 -11.46 5.26
CA LEU A 159 3.59 -10.62 4.53
C LEU A 159 3.88 -10.60 3.03
N GLN A 160 5.16 -10.62 2.64
CA GLN A 160 5.56 -10.51 1.26
C GLN A 160 5.20 -11.78 0.49
N THR A 161 5.55 -12.93 1.04
CA THR A 161 5.24 -14.25 0.47
C THR A 161 3.73 -14.39 0.33
N HIS A 162 2.99 -14.15 1.42
CA HIS A 162 1.54 -14.24 1.41
C HIS A 162 0.88 -13.36 0.34
N LEU A 163 1.24 -12.08 0.28
CA LEU A 163 0.66 -11.16 -0.71
C LEU A 163 1.07 -11.52 -2.15
N THR A 164 2.30 -12.00 -2.35
CA THR A 164 2.76 -12.43 -3.68
C THR A 164 1.92 -13.60 -4.19
N ASP A 165 1.57 -14.55 -3.31
CA ASP A 165 0.79 -15.75 -3.65
C ASP A 165 -0.68 -15.45 -3.93
N VAL A 166 -1.31 -14.58 -3.14
CA VAL A 166 -2.77 -14.34 -3.23
C VAL A 166 -3.15 -13.27 -4.25
N LEU A 167 -2.23 -12.38 -4.63
CA LEU A 167 -2.55 -11.28 -5.55
C LEU A 167 -2.76 -11.80 -6.98
N THR A 168 -4.01 -11.73 -7.41
CA THR A 168 -4.48 -12.03 -8.76
C THR A 168 -5.25 -10.84 -9.34
N PRO A 169 -5.38 -10.72 -10.67
CA PRO A 169 -6.22 -9.69 -11.29
C PRO A 169 -7.65 -9.70 -10.75
N GLN A 170 -8.23 -10.88 -10.52
CA GLN A 170 -9.60 -11.03 -10.01
C GLN A 170 -9.73 -10.48 -8.58
N LEU A 171 -8.77 -10.79 -7.70
CA LEU A 171 -8.75 -10.23 -6.34
C LEU A 171 -8.54 -8.72 -6.36
N LEU A 172 -7.65 -8.21 -7.21
CA LEU A 172 -7.40 -6.78 -7.33
C LEU A 172 -8.65 -6.03 -7.82
N ALA A 173 -9.35 -6.58 -8.82
CA ALA A 173 -10.57 -6.00 -9.35
C ALA A 173 -11.70 -5.88 -8.31
N SER A 174 -11.77 -6.79 -7.33
CA SER A 174 -12.76 -6.73 -6.25
C SER A 174 -12.46 -5.67 -5.18
N LYS A 175 -11.27 -5.06 -5.20
CA LYS A 175 -10.83 -4.00 -4.27
C LYS A 175 -11.05 -4.38 -2.80
N PRO A 176 -10.43 -5.48 -2.29
CA PRO A 176 -10.71 -6.06 -0.98
C PRO A 176 -10.14 -5.25 0.21
N HIS A 177 -9.50 -4.12 -0.06
CA HIS A 177 -8.85 -3.31 0.94
C HIS A 177 -9.86 -2.55 1.81
N LEU A 178 -9.47 -2.27 3.06
CA LEU A 178 -10.28 -1.54 4.03
C LEU A 178 -9.73 -0.12 4.22
N PRO A 179 -10.59 0.91 4.30
CA PRO A 179 -10.11 2.25 4.61
C PRO A 179 -9.67 2.34 6.08
N LEU A 180 -8.48 2.87 6.35
CA LEU A 180 -8.00 3.13 7.72
C LEU A 180 -7.54 4.59 7.86
N PRO A 181 -8.20 5.43 8.68
CA PRO A 181 -7.67 6.74 9.05
C PRO A 181 -6.35 6.59 9.81
N VAL A 182 -5.21 6.82 9.15
CA VAL A 182 -3.88 6.42 9.65
C VAL A 182 -3.46 7.18 10.91
N LEU A 183 -3.92 8.42 11.08
CA LEU A 183 -3.66 9.19 12.29
C LEU A 183 -4.60 8.82 13.45
N GLY A 184 -5.50 7.85 13.25
CA GLY A 184 -6.24 7.20 14.33
C GLY A 184 -5.43 6.10 15.05
N VAL A 185 -4.40 5.57 14.39
CA VAL A 185 -3.56 4.48 14.93
C VAL A 185 -2.90 4.91 16.24
N PRO A 186 -3.08 4.16 17.34
CA PRO A 186 -2.48 4.51 18.63
C PRO A 186 -0.97 4.71 18.54
N GLY A 187 -0.47 5.79 19.16
CA GLY A 187 0.95 6.12 19.19
C GLY A 187 1.49 6.83 17.93
N TRP A 188 0.70 6.97 16.86
CA TRP A 188 1.16 7.63 15.63
C TRP A 188 0.90 9.14 15.62
N TRP A 189 -0.02 9.62 16.47
CA TRP A 189 -0.39 11.04 16.49
C TRP A 189 -0.81 11.47 17.89
N ALA A 190 -0.15 12.48 18.45
CA ALA A 190 -0.39 12.93 19.82
C ALA A 190 -1.86 13.30 20.10
N ALA A 191 -2.54 13.94 19.13
CA ALA A 191 -3.93 14.34 19.34
C ALA A 191 -4.90 13.14 19.49
N ASN A 192 -4.51 11.93 19.05
CA ASN A 192 -5.34 10.75 19.16
C ASN A 192 -5.30 10.07 20.54
N GLU A 193 -4.52 10.61 21.48
CA GLU A 193 -4.59 10.24 22.90
C GLU A 193 -5.87 10.75 23.57
N ALA A 194 -6.41 11.87 23.07
CA ALA A 194 -7.68 12.40 23.54
C ALA A 194 -8.84 11.58 22.96
N ALA A 195 -9.70 11.02 23.83
CA ALA A 195 -10.85 10.22 23.40
C ALA A 195 -11.78 10.96 22.42
N GLY A 196 -11.94 12.28 22.57
CA GLY A 196 -12.75 13.12 21.67
C GLY A 196 -12.20 13.23 20.24
N TYR A 197 -10.95 12.85 19.97
CA TYR A 197 -10.35 12.88 18.64
C TYR A 197 -11.15 12.06 17.61
N TYR A 198 -11.64 10.90 18.05
CA TYR A 198 -12.36 9.92 17.25
C TYR A 198 -13.84 10.27 17.00
N ALA A 199 -14.38 11.28 17.69
CA ALA A 199 -15.76 11.74 17.52
C ALA A 199 -15.99 12.55 16.22
N ASP A 200 -14.91 12.89 15.50
CA ASP A 200 -14.98 13.63 14.25
C ASP A 200 -15.48 12.75 13.09
N ILE A 201 -16.80 12.81 12.86
CA ILE A 201 -17.49 12.04 11.82
C ILE A 201 -17.09 12.42 10.38
N GLN A 202 -16.36 13.52 10.15
CA GLN A 202 -15.85 13.82 8.81
C GLN A 202 -14.65 12.92 8.44
N VAL A 203 -13.92 12.45 9.46
CA VAL A 203 -12.77 11.56 9.34
C VAL A 203 -13.16 10.11 9.66
N PHE A 204 -13.80 9.90 10.81
CA PHE A 204 -14.19 8.60 11.34
C PHE A 204 -15.63 8.28 10.95
N ARG A 205 -15.85 8.08 9.64
CA ARG A 205 -17.17 7.81 9.07
C ARG A 205 -17.58 6.35 9.29
N PRO A 206 -18.69 6.05 9.99
CA PRO A 206 -19.16 4.68 10.13
C PRO A 206 -19.57 4.10 8.76
N LEU A 207 -19.74 2.77 8.67
CA LEU A 207 -20.47 2.20 7.54
C LEU A 207 -21.90 2.74 7.57
N HIS A 208 -22.39 3.19 6.42
CA HIS A 208 -23.82 3.43 6.29
C HIS A 208 -24.54 2.08 6.41
N PRO A 209 -25.64 1.98 7.19
CA PRO A 209 -26.48 0.81 7.13
C PRO A 209 -26.87 0.62 5.66
N THR A 210 -26.51 -0.53 5.09
CA THR A 210 -27.07 -0.93 3.79
C THR A 210 -28.58 -0.93 3.94
N ARG A 211 -29.25 -0.08 3.16
CA ARG A 211 -30.70 -0.10 3.03
C ARG A 211 -31.16 -1.44 2.47
#